data_AF-A0A653SN56-F1
#
_entry.id   AF-A0A653SN56-F1
#
_cell.length_a   1.000
_cell.length_b   1.000
_cell.length_c   1.000
_cell.angle_alpha   90.00
_cell.angle_beta   90.00
_cell.angle_gamma   90.00
#
_symmetry.space_group_name_H-M   'P 1'
#
loop_
_entity.id
_entity.type
_entity.pdbx_description
1 polymer ?
#
loop_
_entity_poly.entity_id
_entity_poly.type
_entity_poly.pdbx_seq_one_letter_code
_entity_poly.pdbx_strand_id
1 'polypeptide(L)'
;MKNHRNPQEVNAGSMADIAFLLLIFFLVTTTIENDAGLNRSMPPNITDNSVDIKERNLFEISINDADLIMAEGDIIDPKNLREKVITFIDNGGLPIEAEGYCNYCKGNRFADSSENPDKAIISIKAQRNSSYPVYVAVQNEVIAAYNDLRDRESLKLYNTPYKTIYSDYYDEEISEDKKKVLKERLEIIRALYPQKILEPETVNN
;
A
#
# COMPACT_ATOMS: atom_id res chain seq x y z
N MET A 1 -40.03 26.58 64.58
CA MET A 1 -39.96 27.37 63.33
C MET A 1 -38.53 27.32 62.81
N LYS A 2 -38.31 26.70 61.65
CA LYS A 2 -36.99 26.62 60.99
C LYS A 2 -37.13 27.36 59.65
N ASN A 3 -36.45 28.50 59.51
CA ASN A 3 -36.46 29.30 58.29
C ASN A 3 -35.70 28.55 57.19
N HIS A 4 -36.37 28.21 56.09
CA HIS A 4 -35.68 27.79 54.86
C HIS A 4 -35.16 29.04 54.13
N ARG A 5 -33.83 29.11 53.97
CA ARG A 5 -33.19 29.97 52.97
C ARG A 5 -33.58 29.43 51.59
N ASN A 6 -34.20 30.24 50.75
CA ASN A 6 -34.38 29.90 49.34
C ASN A 6 -32.99 29.72 48.71
N PRO A 7 -32.73 28.62 47.98
CA PRO A 7 -31.50 28.45 47.24
C PRO A 7 -31.40 29.54 46.16
N GLN A 8 -30.20 30.10 46.02
CA GLN A 8 -29.90 31.15 45.06
C GLN A 8 -29.99 30.57 43.65
N GLU A 9 -30.92 31.06 42.84
CA GLU A 9 -31.12 30.61 41.47
C GLU A 9 -29.89 30.99 40.63
N VAL A 10 -29.22 29.96 40.09
CA VAL A 10 -28.12 30.14 39.14
C VAL A 10 -28.72 30.55 37.81
N ASN A 11 -28.16 31.57 37.18
CA ASN A 11 -28.65 32.11 35.91
C ASN A 11 -28.34 31.13 34.77
N ALA A 12 -29.23 30.15 34.58
CA ALA A 12 -29.07 29.05 33.64
C ALA A 12 -28.97 29.54 32.18
N GLY A 13 -29.54 30.72 31.87
CA GLY A 13 -29.42 31.35 30.56
C GLY A 13 -27.98 31.69 30.21
N SER A 14 -27.25 32.35 31.12
CA SER A 14 -25.85 32.73 30.90
C SER A 14 -24.92 31.51 30.83
N MET A 15 -25.23 30.45 31.59
CA MET A 15 -24.45 29.21 31.55
C MET A 15 -24.67 28.45 30.23
N ALA A 16 -25.91 28.44 29.73
CA ALA A 16 -26.24 27.80 28.46
C ALA A 16 -25.59 28.51 27.26
N ASP A 17 -25.55 29.85 27.27
CA ASP A 17 -24.99 30.64 26.17
C ASP A 17 -23.47 30.42 26.01
N ILE A 18 -22.74 30.42 27.13
CA ILE A 18 -21.30 30.14 27.13
C ILE A 18 -21.01 28.70 26.68
N ALA A 19 -21.79 27.72 27.16
CA ALA A 19 -21.63 26.34 26.74
C ALA A 19 -21.89 26.16 25.22
N PHE A 20 -22.87 26.87 24.67
CA PHE A 20 -23.22 26.81 23.25
C PHE A 20 -22.13 27.42 22.36
N LEU A 21 -21.58 28.57 22.75
CA LEU A 21 -20.47 29.20 22.03
C LEU A 21 -19.21 28.35 22.03
N LEU A 22 -18.89 27.68 23.16
CA LEU A 22 -17.77 26.73 23.21
C LEU A 22 -18.00 25.51 22.33
N LEU A 23 -19.24 25.01 22.25
CA LEU A 23 -19.60 23.90 21.37
C LEU A 23 -19.42 24.27 19.89
N ILE A 24 -19.89 25.45 19.48
CA ILE A 24 -19.68 25.95 18.11
C ILE A 24 -18.19 26.19 17.85
N PHE A 25 -17.46 26.77 18.81
CA PHE A 25 -16.02 26.97 18.68
C PHE A 25 -15.29 25.65 18.44
N PHE A 26 -15.56 24.62 19.25
CA PHE A 26 -15.00 23.28 19.03
C PHE A 26 -15.45 22.71 17.69
N LEU A 27 -16.74 22.79 17.34
CA LEU A 27 -17.26 22.26 16.07
C LEU A 27 -16.66 22.94 14.82
N VAL A 28 -16.42 24.26 14.88
CA VAL A 28 -15.90 25.06 13.77
C VAL A 28 -14.37 24.98 13.67
N THR A 29 -13.67 24.87 14.80
CA THR A 29 -12.20 24.77 14.82
C THR A 29 -11.70 23.33 14.77
N THR A 30 -12.56 22.32 14.94
CA THR A 30 -12.24 20.93 14.61
C THR A 30 -12.27 20.74 13.09
N THR A 31 -11.32 21.36 12.39
CA THR A 31 -10.94 20.88 11.08
C THR A 31 -10.22 19.55 11.29
N ILE A 32 -10.87 18.44 10.92
CA ILE A 32 -10.13 17.20 10.70
C ILE A 32 -9.27 17.48 9.47
N GLU A 33 -8.00 17.79 9.67
CA GLU A 33 -7.02 17.73 8.60
C GLU A 33 -7.02 16.29 8.10
N ASN A 34 -7.64 16.06 6.94
CA ASN A 34 -7.47 14.80 6.22
C ASN A 34 -6.04 14.81 5.69
N ASP A 35 -5.08 14.40 6.52
CA ASP A 35 -3.84 13.83 6.01
C ASP A 35 -4.28 12.74 5.04
N ALA A 36 -3.85 12.85 3.78
CA ALA A 36 -4.05 11.81 2.77
C ALA A 36 -3.26 10.57 3.23
N GLY A 37 -3.82 9.86 4.21
CA GLY A 37 -3.25 8.66 4.78
C GLY A 37 -3.29 7.58 3.72
N LEU A 38 -2.14 6.93 3.53
CA LEU A 38 -2.02 5.74 2.70
C LEU A 38 -2.97 4.69 3.28
N ASN A 39 -4.13 4.47 2.64
CA ASN A 39 -5.11 3.48 3.09
C ASN A 39 -4.56 2.08 2.81
N ARG A 40 -3.75 1.57 3.75
CA ARG A 40 -3.12 0.25 3.67
C ARG A 40 -3.72 -0.63 4.76
N SER A 41 -4.24 -1.79 4.35
CA SER A 41 -4.56 -2.85 5.30
C SER A 41 -3.25 -3.41 5.86
N MET A 42 -3.16 -3.48 7.18
CA MET A 42 -2.02 -4.06 7.87
C MET A 42 -1.88 -5.54 7.45
N PRO A 43 -0.68 -6.02 7.09
CA PRO A 43 -0.48 -7.44 6.82
C PRO A 43 -0.99 -8.26 8.01
N PRO A 44 -1.66 -9.42 7.79
CA PRO A 44 -2.08 -10.27 8.89
C PRO A 44 -0.86 -10.64 9.76
N ASN A 45 -1.04 -10.63 11.07
CA ASN A 45 -0.02 -11.07 12.03
C ASN A 45 0.29 -12.55 11.78
N ILE A 46 1.35 -12.84 11.04
CA ILE A 46 1.88 -14.19 10.85
C ILE A 46 2.54 -14.63 12.15
N THR A 47 1.78 -15.33 12.99
CA THR A 47 2.34 -16.13 14.09
C THR A 47 3.04 -17.34 13.47
N ASP A 48 4.36 -17.38 13.62
CA ASP A 48 5.22 -18.54 13.45
C ASP A 48 5.56 -18.97 12.01
N ASN A 49 6.76 -18.57 11.61
CA ASN A 49 7.84 -19.33 10.96
C ASN A 49 8.69 -18.28 10.24
N SER A 50 9.98 -18.20 10.57
CA SER A 50 10.93 -17.45 9.75
C SER A 50 10.93 -18.10 8.37
N VAL A 51 10.09 -17.60 7.46
CA VAL A 51 10.09 -18.04 6.07
C VAL A 51 11.48 -17.71 5.57
N ASP A 52 12.27 -18.74 5.27
CA ASP A 52 13.59 -18.59 4.69
C ASP A 52 13.42 -18.01 3.28
N ILE A 53 13.52 -16.69 3.18
CA ILE A 53 13.43 -15.96 1.93
C ILE A 53 14.80 -16.01 1.29
N LYS A 54 14.90 -16.65 0.12
CA LYS A 54 16.13 -16.63 -0.67
C LYS A 54 16.47 -15.18 -1.03
N GLU A 55 17.75 -14.81 -0.87
CA GLU A 55 18.24 -13.46 -1.15
C GLU A 55 17.86 -12.98 -2.56
N ARG A 56 17.98 -13.83 -3.59
CA ARG A 56 17.57 -13.53 -4.97
C ARG A 56 16.08 -13.19 -5.17
N ASN A 57 15.24 -13.52 -4.19
CA ASN A 57 13.81 -13.22 -4.19
C ASN A 57 13.48 -11.94 -3.42
N LEU A 58 14.48 -11.27 -2.85
CA LEU A 58 14.35 -9.98 -2.19
C LEU A 58 14.91 -8.89 -3.11
N PHE A 59 14.09 -7.88 -3.41
CA PHE A 59 14.54 -6.67 -4.08
C PHE A 59 14.64 -5.54 -3.07
N GLU A 60 15.85 -5.08 -2.79
CA GLU A 60 16.09 -4.08 -1.75
C GLU A 60 16.10 -2.67 -2.33
N ILE A 61 15.21 -1.83 -1.81
CA ILE A 61 15.16 -0.39 -2.06
C ILE A 61 15.48 0.31 -0.74
N SER A 62 16.49 1.16 -0.76
CA SER A 62 16.84 2.00 0.38
C SER A 62 16.82 3.48 0.02
N ILE A 63 16.38 4.31 0.97
CA ILE A 63 16.36 5.77 0.86
C ILE A 63 17.23 6.31 1.98
N ASN A 64 18.27 7.07 1.61
CA ASN A 64 19.16 7.66 2.59
C ASN A 64 18.72 9.05 3.05
N ASP A 65 19.43 9.63 4.03
CA ASP A 65 19.18 10.95 4.61
C ASP A 65 19.40 12.10 3.62
N ALA A 66 20.03 11.83 2.47
CA ALA A 66 20.22 12.78 1.37
C ALA A 66 19.15 12.60 0.28
N ASP A 67 18.08 11.86 0.55
CA ASP A 67 16.99 11.53 -0.38
C ASP A 67 17.45 10.78 -1.65
N LEU A 68 18.63 10.16 -1.60
CA LEU A 68 19.10 9.29 -2.68
C LEU A 68 18.46 7.92 -2.53
N ILE A 69 17.89 7.44 -3.63
CA ILE A 69 17.29 6.12 -3.74
C ILE A 69 18.33 5.16 -4.27
N MET A 70 18.52 4.06 -3.56
CA MET A 70 19.38 2.96 -3.96
C MET A 70 18.54 1.70 -4.12
N ALA A 71 18.66 1.02 -5.26
CA ALA A 71 18.00 -0.24 -5.54
C ALA A 71 19.02 -1.28 -5.97
N GLU A 72 19.08 -2.44 -5.31
CA GLU A 72 20.09 -3.49 -5.57
C GLU A 72 21.53 -2.98 -5.49
N GLY A 73 21.81 -2.02 -4.59
CA GLY A 73 23.13 -1.40 -4.42
C GLY A 73 23.45 -0.27 -5.40
N ASP A 74 22.64 -0.04 -6.43
CA ASP A 74 22.82 1.04 -7.40
C ASP A 74 22.00 2.28 -7.02
N ILE A 75 22.61 3.48 -7.13
CA ILE A 75 21.85 4.74 -7.04
C ILE A 75 21.00 4.88 -8.31
N ILE A 76 19.70 5.09 -8.14
CA ILE A 76 18.75 5.17 -9.25
C ILE A 76 17.88 6.43 -9.15
N ASP A 77 17.48 6.94 -10.32
CA ASP A 77 16.39 7.93 -10.40
C ASP A 77 15.06 7.21 -10.12
N PRO A 78 14.14 7.79 -9.33
CA PRO A 78 12.83 7.20 -9.06
C PRO A 78 12.08 6.78 -10.33
N LYS A 79 12.24 7.51 -11.45
CA LYS A 79 11.58 7.18 -12.73
C LYS A 79 12.03 5.83 -13.31
N ASN A 80 13.25 5.42 -13.03
CA ASN A 80 13.82 4.14 -13.51
C ASN A 80 13.55 2.99 -12.54
N LEU A 81 13.07 3.28 -11.32
CA LEU A 81 12.76 2.26 -10.32
C LEU A 81 11.68 1.30 -10.82
N ARG A 82 10.64 1.83 -11.46
CA ARG A 82 9.51 1.04 -11.95
C ARG A 82 9.94 -0.08 -12.88
N GLU A 83 10.77 0.22 -13.88
CA GLU A 83 11.23 -0.78 -14.86
C GLU A 83 12.07 -1.88 -14.20
N LYS A 84 12.93 -1.52 -13.23
CA LYS A 84 13.71 -2.50 -12.45
C LYS A 84 12.79 -3.40 -11.63
N VAL A 85 11.79 -2.83 -10.96
CA VAL A 85 10.81 -3.59 -10.15
C VAL A 85 9.97 -4.52 -11.05
N ILE A 86 9.51 -4.05 -12.22
CA ILE A 86 8.80 -4.90 -13.20
C ILE A 86 9.69 -6.06 -13.64
N THR A 87 10.93 -5.77 -14.03
CA THR A 87 11.89 -6.78 -14.49
C THR A 87 12.17 -7.82 -13.43
N PHE A 88 12.31 -7.38 -12.17
CA PHE A 88 12.50 -8.26 -11.03
C PHE A 88 11.28 -9.14 -10.79
N ILE A 89 10.07 -8.58 -10.64
CA ILE A 89 8.85 -9.35 -10.34
C ILE A 89 8.52 -10.32 -11.47
N ASP A 90 8.68 -9.88 -12.73
CA ASP A 90 8.33 -10.66 -13.92
C ASP A 90 9.48 -11.56 -14.43
N ASN A 91 10.57 -11.69 -13.68
CA ASN A 91 11.77 -12.42 -14.10
C ASN A 91 11.47 -13.90 -14.44
N GLY A 92 10.86 -14.64 -13.51
CA GLY A 92 10.50 -16.05 -13.71
C GLY A 92 11.71 -16.99 -13.81
N GLY A 93 12.71 -16.84 -12.94
CA GLY A 93 14.01 -17.52 -12.98
C GLY A 93 14.01 -19.03 -12.72
N LEU A 94 12.87 -19.63 -12.36
CA LEU A 94 12.76 -21.09 -12.25
C LEU A 94 12.77 -21.77 -13.64
N PRO A 95 13.40 -22.94 -13.78
CA PRO A 95 13.36 -23.72 -15.03
C PRO A 95 11.97 -24.34 -15.26
N ILE A 96 11.67 -24.69 -16.50
CA ILE A 96 10.34 -25.21 -16.95
C ILE A 96 9.86 -26.41 -16.11
N GLU A 97 10.79 -27.26 -15.69
CA GLU A 97 10.49 -28.50 -14.95
C GLU A 97 10.38 -28.30 -13.44
N ALA A 98 10.70 -27.10 -12.91
CA ALA A 98 10.62 -26.83 -11.49
C ALA A 98 9.19 -26.47 -11.05
N GLU A 99 8.84 -26.92 -9.84
CA GLU A 99 7.62 -26.49 -9.16
C GLU A 99 7.63 -24.97 -8.97
N GLY A 100 6.54 -24.31 -9.36
CA GLY A 100 6.46 -22.84 -9.33
C GLY A 100 7.02 -22.15 -10.57
N TYR A 101 7.33 -22.89 -11.65
CA TYR A 101 7.66 -22.29 -12.94
C TYR A 101 6.58 -21.29 -13.39
N CYS A 102 7.00 -20.06 -13.63
CA CYS A 102 6.11 -19.01 -14.11
C CYS A 102 5.95 -19.10 -15.63
N ASN A 103 4.81 -19.59 -16.11
CA ASN A 103 4.52 -19.71 -17.56
C ASN A 103 3.99 -18.41 -18.19
N TYR A 104 3.60 -17.42 -17.39
CA TYR A 104 3.10 -16.12 -17.85
C TYR A 104 4.13 -14.99 -17.74
N CYS A 105 5.25 -15.24 -17.05
CA CYS A 105 6.34 -14.28 -16.92
C CYS A 105 7.03 -14.00 -18.26
N LYS A 106 7.36 -12.73 -18.51
CA LYS A 106 8.01 -12.26 -19.74
C LYS A 106 9.42 -11.69 -19.52
N GLY A 107 9.96 -11.78 -18.30
CA GLY A 107 11.32 -11.37 -17.99
C GLY A 107 12.38 -12.30 -18.58
N ASN A 108 13.64 -11.97 -18.29
CA ASN A 108 14.82 -12.65 -18.86
C ASN A 108 15.12 -14.01 -18.24
N ARG A 109 14.40 -14.41 -17.17
CA ARG A 109 14.57 -15.68 -16.45
C ARG A 109 15.97 -15.88 -15.91
N PHE A 110 16.57 -14.82 -15.39
CA PHE A 110 17.88 -14.89 -14.76
C PHE A 110 17.83 -15.73 -13.49
N ALA A 111 18.78 -16.65 -13.32
CA ALA A 111 18.81 -17.59 -12.20
C ALA A 111 19.20 -16.95 -10.85
N ASP A 112 19.85 -15.79 -10.90
CA ASP A 112 20.26 -14.94 -9.78
C ASP A 112 19.21 -13.87 -9.43
N SER A 113 18.09 -13.81 -10.14
CA SER A 113 16.96 -12.92 -9.85
C SER A 113 15.72 -13.73 -9.42
N SER A 114 14.57 -13.06 -9.29
CA SER A 114 13.39 -13.65 -8.64
C SER A 114 12.91 -14.92 -9.34
N GLU A 115 12.52 -15.90 -8.55
CA GLU A 115 12.04 -17.20 -9.03
C GLU A 115 10.73 -17.10 -9.80
N ASN A 116 9.78 -16.33 -9.28
CA ASN A 116 8.47 -16.03 -9.84
C ASN A 116 7.80 -14.88 -9.05
N PRO A 117 6.66 -14.33 -9.51
CA PRO A 117 5.97 -13.24 -8.84
C PRO A 117 5.46 -13.56 -7.44
N ASP A 118 5.21 -14.84 -7.12
CA ASP A 118 4.81 -15.24 -5.76
C ASP A 118 5.99 -15.19 -4.80
N LYS A 119 7.21 -15.51 -5.23
CA LYS A 119 8.39 -15.46 -4.38
C LYS A 119 9.02 -14.07 -4.30
N ALA A 120 8.80 -13.23 -5.31
CA ALA A 120 9.33 -11.87 -5.36
C ALA A 120 8.80 -10.99 -4.21
N ILE A 121 9.70 -10.44 -3.40
CA ILE A 121 9.41 -9.53 -2.29
C ILE A 121 10.16 -8.24 -2.52
N ILE A 122 9.46 -7.11 -2.43
CA ILE A 122 10.07 -5.77 -2.50
C ILE A 122 10.25 -5.27 -1.07
N SER A 123 11.48 -4.98 -0.67
CA SER A 123 11.80 -4.39 0.63
C SER A 123 12.07 -2.90 0.45
N ILE A 124 11.37 -2.05 1.20
CA ILE A 124 11.57 -0.60 1.16
C ILE A 124 12.03 -0.14 2.53
N LYS A 125 13.28 0.31 2.61
CA LYS A 125 13.92 0.80 3.83
C LYS A 125 14.18 2.29 3.70
N ALA A 126 13.64 3.09 4.62
CA ALA A 126 13.91 4.52 4.67
C ALA A 126 14.75 4.85 5.90
N GLN A 127 15.75 5.73 5.76
CA GLN A 127 16.41 6.32 6.92
C GLN A 127 15.50 7.33 7.61
N ARG A 128 15.69 7.55 8.90
CA ARG A 128 14.80 8.36 9.73
C ARG A 128 14.69 9.82 9.26
N ASN A 129 15.76 10.37 8.67
CA ASN A 129 15.76 11.76 8.22
C ASN A 129 15.41 11.90 6.74
N SER A 130 15.10 10.79 6.05
CA SER A 130 14.62 10.84 4.66
C SER A 130 13.28 11.57 4.56
N SER A 131 13.10 12.28 3.45
CA SER A 131 11.93 13.08 3.20
C SER A 131 10.71 12.21 2.89
N TYR A 132 9.61 12.46 3.58
CA TYR A 132 8.35 11.74 3.36
C TYR A 132 7.87 11.78 1.88
N PRO A 133 7.92 12.92 1.16
CA PRO A 133 7.67 12.96 -0.28
C PRO A 133 8.47 11.95 -1.12
N VAL A 134 9.74 11.71 -0.78
CA VAL A 134 10.62 10.79 -1.53
C VAL A 134 10.24 9.35 -1.25
N TYR A 135 9.93 9.04 0.01
CA TYR A 135 9.36 7.75 0.40
C TYR A 135 8.06 7.44 -0.35
N VAL A 136 7.13 8.40 -0.41
CA VAL A 136 5.88 8.24 -1.16
C VAL A 136 6.12 8.09 -2.66
N ALA A 137 7.09 8.81 -3.23
CA ALA A 137 7.45 8.66 -4.64
C ALA A 137 7.94 7.25 -4.95
N VAL A 138 8.83 6.69 -4.12
CA VAL A 138 9.29 5.29 -4.25
C VAL A 138 8.12 4.30 -4.18
N GLN A 139 7.24 4.45 -3.19
CA GLN A 139 6.07 3.60 -3.03
C GLN A 139 5.15 3.65 -4.26
N ASN A 140 4.91 4.84 -4.81
CA ASN A 140 4.09 5.02 -6.00
C ASN A 140 4.67 4.30 -7.22
N GLU A 141 6.00 4.33 -7.40
CA GLU A 141 6.66 3.64 -8.51
C GLU A 141 6.59 2.11 -8.36
N VAL A 142 6.72 1.58 -7.14
CA VAL A 142 6.54 0.15 -6.85
C VAL A 142 5.09 -0.27 -7.11
N ILE A 143 4.12 0.51 -6.63
CA ILE A 143 2.68 0.22 -6.86
C ILE A 143 2.35 0.30 -8.36
N ALA A 144 2.92 1.27 -9.08
CA ALA A 144 2.75 1.39 -10.52
C ALA A 144 3.30 0.16 -11.25
N ALA A 145 4.46 -0.36 -10.85
CA ALA A 145 5.01 -1.60 -11.42
C ALA A 145 4.05 -2.80 -11.27
N TYR A 146 3.45 -2.99 -10.09
CA TYR A 146 2.43 -4.02 -9.89
C TYR A 146 1.19 -3.79 -10.76
N ASN A 147 0.73 -2.55 -10.88
CA ASN A 147 -0.42 -2.22 -11.72
C ASN A 147 -0.15 -2.50 -13.20
N ASP A 148 1.03 -2.17 -13.71
CA ASP A 148 1.40 -2.44 -15.10
C ASP A 148 1.39 -3.95 -15.41
N LEU A 149 1.95 -4.76 -14.51
CA LEU A 149 1.93 -6.23 -14.62
C LEU A 149 0.51 -6.80 -14.56
N ARG A 150 -0.32 -6.30 -13.64
CA ARG A 150 -1.72 -6.72 -13.49
C ARG A 150 -2.58 -6.28 -14.67
N ASP A 151 -2.39 -5.05 -15.17
CA ASP A 151 -3.09 -4.52 -16.34
C ASP A 151 -2.80 -5.39 -17.57
N ARG A 152 -1.53 -5.79 -17.75
CA ARG A 152 -1.12 -6.67 -18.85
C ARG A 152 -1.85 -8.01 -18.84
N GLU A 153 -1.88 -8.71 -17.71
CA GLU A 153 -2.57 -10.00 -17.64
C GLU A 153 -4.09 -9.86 -17.65
N SER A 154 -4.63 -8.77 -17.08
CA SER A 154 -6.05 -8.46 -17.15
C SER A 154 -6.52 -8.24 -18.59
N LEU A 155 -5.76 -7.48 -19.38
CA LEU A 155 -6.03 -7.28 -20.80
C LEU A 155 -6.00 -8.61 -21.57
N LYS A 156 -5.06 -9.50 -21.24
CA LYS A 156 -4.96 -10.81 -21.88
C LYS A 156 -6.12 -11.75 -21.54
N LEU A 157 -6.56 -11.77 -20.27
CA LEU A 157 -7.60 -12.70 -19.79
C LEU A 157 -9.02 -12.20 -20.04
N TYR A 158 -9.25 -10.89 -19.90
CA TYR A 158 -10.59 -10.30 -19.89
C TYR A 158 -10.78 -9.19 -20.93
N ASN A 159 -9.75 -8.86 -21.71
CA ASN A 159 -9.77 -7.75 -22.67
C ASN A 159 -10.17 -6.42 -22.02
N THR A 160 -9.83 -6.22 -20.75
CA THR A 160 -10.12 -5.01 -19.97
C THR A 160 -8.94 -4.71 -19.04
N PRO A 161 -8.46 -3.46 -18.94
CA PRO A 161 -7.40 -3.10 -17.99
C PRO A 161 -7.79 -3.43 -16.55
N TYR A 162 -6.84 -3.89 -15.75
CA TYR A 162 -7.03 -4.13 -14.31
C TYR A 162 -7.50 -2.85 -13.62
N LYS A 163 -6.94 -1.69 -13.98
CA LYS A 163 -7.35 -0.39 -13.45
C LYS A 163 -8.84 -0.11 -13.64
N THR A 164 -9.41 -0.48 -14.79
CA THR A 164 -10.84 -0.32 -15.07
C THR A 164 -11.68 -1.32 -14.28
N ILE A 165 -11.27 -2.60 -14.24
CA ILE A 165 -11.96 -3.60 -13.40
C ILE A 165 -11.98 -3.16 -11.93
N TYR A 166 -10.87 -2.59 -11.46
CA TYR A 166 -10.75 -2.06 -10.10
C TYR A 166 -11.70 -0.87 -9.89
N SER A 167 -11.71 0.14 -10.77
CA SER A 167 -12.62 1.29 -10.63
C SER A 167 -14.09 0.85 -10.64
N ASP A 168 -14.46 -0.01 -11.58
CA ASP A 168 -15.85 -0.47 -11.75
C ASP A 168 -16.32 -1.30 -10.55
N TYR A 169 -15.41 -2.02 -9.88
CA TYR A 169 -15.76 -2.80 -8.69
C TYR A 169 -16.13 -1.91 -7.49
N TYR A 170 -15.46 -0.78 -7.33
CA TYR A 170 -15.72 0.18 -6.25
C TYR A 170 -16.78 1.22 -6.62
N ASP A 171 -17.29 1.21 -7.85
CA ASP A 171 -18.40 2.05 -8.25
C ASP A 171 -19.70 1.64 -7.54
N GLU A 172 -20.36 2.61 -6.92
CA GLU A 172 -21.61 2.41 -6.17
C GLU A 172 -22.79 2.08 -7.10
N GLU A 173 -22.75 2.48 -8.37
CA GLU A 173 -23.84 2.30 -9.34
C GLU A 173 -23.90 0.88 -9.93
N ILE A 174 -22.87 0.05 -9.71
CA ILE A 174 -22.79 -1.30 -10.25
C ILE A 174 -23.60 -2.29 -9.40
N SER A 175 -24.46 -3.07 -10.07
CA SER A 175 -25.25 -4.15 -9.45
C SER A 175 -24.38 -5.19 -8.75
N GLU A 176 -24.87 -5.75 -7.63
CA GLU A 176 -24.16 -6.76 -6.84
C GLU A 176 -23.70 -7.99 -7.64
N ASP A 177 -24.50 -8.47 -8.60
CA ASP A 177 -24.12 -9.60 -9.45
C ASP A 177 -22.87 -9.30 -10.30
N LYS A 178 -22.77 -8.08 -10.84
CA LYS A 178 -21.59 -7.62 -11.57
C LYS A 178 -20.40 -7.42 -10.64
N LYS A 179 -20.61 -6.86 -9.43
CA LYS A 179 -19.54 -6.72 -8.43
C LYS A 179 -18.93 -8.07 -8.07
N LYS A 180 -19.74 -9.13 -7.95
CA LYS A 180 -19.24 -10.49 -7.71
C LYS A 180 -18.30 -10.97 -8.82
N VAL A 181 -18.66 -10.76 -10.07
CA VAL A 181 -17.82 -11.12 -11.23
C VAL A 181 -16.52 -10.30 -11.25
N LEU A 182 -16.60 -8.99 -11.04
CA LEU A 182 -15.42 -8.11 -11.00
C LEU A 182 -14.48 -8.51 -9.86
N LYS A 183 -15.02 -8.83 -8.68
CA LYS A 183 -14.25 -9.33 -7.54
C LYS A 183 -13.47 -10.60 -7.90
N GLU A 184 -14.12 -11.59 -8.50
CA GLU A 184 -13.47 -12.83 -8.92
C GLU A 184 -12.31 -12.56 -9.89
N ARG A 185 -12.51 -11.67 -10.87
CA ARG A 185 -11.45 -11.26 -11.81
C ARG A 185 -10.26 -10.60 -11.08
N LEU A 186 -10.53 -9.69 -10.14
CA LEU A 186 -9.51 -9.02 -9.35
C LEU A 186 -8.69 -10.03 -8.53
N GLU A 187 -9.34 -11.00 -7.90
CA GLU A 187 -8.65 -12.03 -7.11
C GLU A 187 -7.74 -12.91 -7.98
N ILE A 188 -8.21 -13.33 -9.17
CA ILE A 188 -7.38 -14.09 -10.11
C ILE A 188 -6.14 -13.29 -10.53
N ILE A 189 -6.31 -12.01 -10.89
CA ILE A 189 -5.18 -11.16 -11.34
C ILE A 189 -4.21 -10.88 -10.18
N ARG A 190 -4.72 -10.63 -8.98
CA ARG A 190 -3.90 -10.44 -7.78
C ARG A 190 -3.15 -11.70 -7.37
N ALA A 191 -3.71 -12.88 -7.63
CA ALA A 191 -3.01 -14.15 -7.40
C ALA A 191 -1.85 -14.37 -8.38
N LEU A 192 -1.94 -13.87 -9.62
CA LEU A 192 -0.83 -13.93 -10.59
C LEU A 192 0.33 -12.98 -10.21
N TYR A 193 0.01 -11.78 -9.71
CA TYR A 193 1.00 -10.81 -9.23
C TYR A 193 0.64 -10.35 -7.82
N PRO A 194 0.95 -11.16 -6.79
CA PRO A 194 0.67 -10.81 -5.41
C PRO A 194 1.58 -9.66 -4.98
N GLN A 195 1.00 -8.64 -4.37
CA GLN A 195 1.77 -7.47 -3.93
C GLN A 195 2.41 -7.75 -2.58
N LYS A 196 3.70 -8.11 -2.59
CA LYS A 196 4.50 -8.42 -1.40
C LYS A 196 5.52 -7.31 -1.17
N ILE A 197 5.14 -6.35 -0.35
CA ILE A 197 6.00 -5.21 0.04
C ILE A 197 6.29 -5.31 1.54
N LEU A 198 7.57 -5.43 1.88
CA LEU A 198 8.08 -5.45 3.25
C LEU A 198 8.66 -4.08 3.59
N GLU A 199 8.30 -3.57 4.76
CA GLU A 199 8.87 -2.34 5.33
C GLU A 199 9.55 -2.73 6.64
N PRO A 200 10.86 -3.03 6.63
CA PRO A 200 11.59 -3.31 7.85
C PRO A 200 11.66 -2.07 8.74
N GLU A 201 11.76 -2.28 10.05
CA GLU A 201 11.95 -1.18 10.99
C GLU A 201 13.18 -0.34 10.61
N THR A 202 13.07 0.98 10.79
CA THR A 202 14.15 1.91 10.50
C THR A 202 15.34 1.61 11.41
N VAL A 203 16.43 1.06 10.84
CA VAL A 203 17.65 0.75 11.60
C VAL A 203 18.38 2.07 11.90
N ASN A 204 18.54 2.38 13.19
CA ASN A 204 19.42 3.46 13.65
C ASN A 204 20.86 3.05 13.38
N ASN A 205 21.55 3.75 12.49
CA ASN A 205 23.01 3.71 12.40
C ASN A 205 23.58 4.99 13.02
#